data_AF-A0A034WX41-F1
#
_entry.id   AF-A0A034WX41-F1
#
_cell.length_a   1.000
_cell.length_b   1.000
_cell.length_c   1.000
_cell.angle_alpha   90.00
_cell.angle_beta   90.00
_cell.angle_gamma   90.00
#
_symmetry.space_group_name_H-M   'P 1'
#
loop_
_entity.id
_entity.type
_entity.pdbx_description
1 polymer ?
#
loop_
_entity_poly.entity_id
_entity_poly.type
_entity_poly.pdbx_seq_one_letter_code
_entity_poly.pdbx_strand_id
1 'polypeptide(L)'
;KKRVKQKFGNSNVQTEIIEHEDRPGRTLKYFKAPNKEAYPLRINTKKHTQAHGISQVNCMRMLEKFVIEKDIYNTKKRNGDKRLKVITRRHVLMRILTAPFFIIETPIIVIRHKHIIYMSVVKKITPTSALGKMHHEFADYCETTTNPADEVQDNEKGFFIYSAKFGNLDLLYSAEASAVISDEEVEQGTNIVELNSCCFISVNIISERKFAYWMKTTSVFKWWCKAYLSNVEKFFIGFENDHGVINQ
;
A
#
# COMPACT_ATOMS: atom_id res chain seq x y z
N LYS A 1 10.02 15.76 38.50
CA LYS A 1 8.77 15.20 37.91
C LYS A 1 9.14 13.99 37.03
N LYS A 2 8.92 12.76 37.50
CA LYS A 2 9.19 11.53 36.74
C LYS A 2 8.20 11.45 35.56
N ARG A 3 8.72 11.46 34.32
CA ARG A 3 7.92 11.15 33.13
C ARG A 3 7.57 9.67 33.16
N VAL A 4 6.32 9.37 33.47
CA VAL A 4 5.72 8.06 33.24
C VAL A 4 5.80 7.79 31.75
N LYS A 5 6.58 6.79 31.34
CA LYS A 5 6.45 6.19 30.00
C LYS A 5 5.06 5.57 29.94
N GLN A 6 4.10 6.30 29.40
CA GLN A 6 2.80 5.75 29.04
C GLN A 6 3.06 4.82 27.86
N LYS A 7 3.23 3.53 28.14
CA LYS A 7 3.11 2.47 27.14
C LYS A 7 1.67 2.54 26.64
N PHE A 8 1.45 3.16 25.48
CA PHE A 8 0.22 2.98 24.74
C PHE A 8 0.07 1.47 24.51
N GLY A 9 -1.08 0.94 24.94
CA GLY A 9 -1.29 -0.49 25.12
C GLY A 9 -1.12 -1.30 23.84
N ASN A 10 -0.83 -2.58 24.05
CA ASN A 10 -0.82 -3.66 23.07
C ASN A 10 -2.03 -3.58 22.12
N SER A 11 -1.90 -2.90 20.99
CA SER A 11 -2.65 -3.25 19.79
C SER A 11 -1.74 -4.16 18.96
N ASN A 12 -1.84 -5.48 19.19
CA ASN A 12 -1.17 -6.52 18.41
C ASN A 12 -1.75 -6.59 16.98
N VAL A 13 -1.68 -5.49 16.23
CA VAL A 13 -1.94 -5.47 14.80
C VAL A 13 -0.61 -5.81 14.13
N GLN A 14 -0.32 -7.10 14.02
CA GLN A 14 0.71 -7.58 13.10
C GLN A 14 0.06 -7.69 11.73
N THR A 15 0.59 -6.90 10.79
CA THR A 15 0.19 -6.94 9.39
C THR A 15 1.22 -7.81 8.67
N GLU A 16 0.79 -8.95 8.14
CA GLU A 16 1.68 -9.91 7.49
C GLU A 16 1.18 -10.19 6.07
N ILE A 17 2.11 -10.32 5.13
CA ILE A 17 1.81 -10.79 3.78
C ILE A 17 1.56 -12.31 3.85
N ILE A 18 0.67 -12.82 2.99
CA ILE A 18 0.34 -14.24 2.91
C ILE A 18 0.53 -14.83 1.50
N GLU A 19 0.53 -16.17 1.39
CA GLU A 19 0.85 -16.94 0.18
C GLU A 19 -0.34 -17.15 -0.77
N HIS A 20 -0.20 -16.80 -2.06
CA HIS A 20 -1.22 -17.01 -3.10
C HIS A 20 -0.58 -17.16 -4.49
N GLU A 21 -1.12 -18.03 -5.32
CA GLU A 21 -0.56 -18.35 -6.64
C GLU A 21 -0.85 -17.26 -7.69
N ASP A 22 -2.02 -16.59 -7.67
CA ASP A 22 -2.26 -15.38 -8.50
C ASP A 22 -1.78 -14.08 -7.86
N ARG A 23 -0.64 -14.13 -7.17
CA ARG A 23 0.13 -12.88 -7.03
C ARG A 23 0.27 -12.31 -8.44
N PRO A 24 -0.03 -11.02 -8.68
CA PRO A 24 0.18 -10.44 -10.00
C PRO A 24 1.58 -10.79 -10.45
N GLY A 25 1.70 -11.46 -11.60
CA GLY A 25 2.97 -11.81 -12.22
C GLY A 25 3.68 -10.53 -12.64
N ARG A 26 4.31 -9.87 -11.66
CA ARG A 26 5.31 -8.81 -11.69
C ARG A 26 5.64 -8.42 -10.25
N THR A 27 6.58 -9.19 -9.72
CA THR A 27 7.81 -8.74 -9.06
C THR A 27 7.64 -7.68 -7.98
N LEU A 28 7.72 -8.13 -6.73
CA LEU A 28 8.21 -7.32 -5.61
C LEU A 28 9.30 -6.38 -6.12
N LYS A 29 9.10 -5.08 -5.91
CA LYS A 29 10.07 -4.07 -6.34
C LYS A 29 11.13 -3.88 -5.26
N TYR A 30 12.35 -3.60 -5.70
CA TYR A 30 13.46 -3.28 -4.81
C TYR A 30 13.74 -1.80 -4.87
N PHE A 31 13.80 -1.18 -3.70
CA PHE A 31 14.15 0.22 -3.59
C PHE A 31 15.66 0.39 -3.79
N LYS A 32 16.01 1.26 -4.72
CA LYS A 32 17.35 1.78 -4.91
C LYS A 32 17.25 3.29 -5.00
N ALA A 33 17.89 3.99 -4.07
CA ALA A 33 17.95 5.45 -4.16
C ALA A 33 18.60 5.85 -5.51
N PRO A 34 18.12 6.92 -6.16
CA PRO A 34 18.74 7.41 -7.39
C PRO A 34 20.23 7.68 -7.19
N ASN A 35 21.06 7.33 -8.17
CA ASN A 35 22.49 7.68 -8.13
C ASN A 35 22.64 9.22 -8.06
N LYS A 36 23.64 9.71 -7.34
CA LYS A 36 23.99 11.15 -7.28
C LYS A 36 24.15 11.77 -8.67
N GLU A 37 24.66 11.01 -9.63
CA GLU A 37 24.85 11.45 -11.01
C GLU A 37 23.54 11.57 -11.81
N ALA A 38 22.46 10.93 -11.34
CA ALA A 38 21.14 11.06 -11.98
C ALA A 38 20.47 12.41 -11.67
N TYR A 39 20.96 13.13 -10.65
CA TYR A 39 20.42 14.44 -10.30
C TYR A 39 20.97 15.54 -11.22
N PRO A 40 20.17 16.55 -11.57
CA PRO A 40 18.78 16.76 -11.11
C PRO A 40 17.76 15.86 -11.83
N LEU A 41 16.87 15.23 -11.06
CA LEU A 41 15.77 14.43 -11.61
C LEU A 41 14.68 15.37 -12.10
N ARG A 42 14.30 15.25 -13.38
CA ARG A 42 13.15 15.95 -13.94
C ARG A 42 11.94 15.03 -13.87
N ILE A 43 10.88 15.52 -13.22
CA ILE A 43 9.62 14.81 -13.08
C ILE A 43 8.61 15.39 -14.08
N ASN A 44 7.57 14.62 -14.41
CA ASN A 44 6.55 14.94 -15.39
C ASN A 44 7.09 15.04 -16.82
N THR A 45 8.12 14.23 -17.13
CA THR A 45 8.76 14.17 -18.44
C THR A 45 8.41 12.90 -19.21
N LYS A 46 8.12 11.81 -18.49
CA LYS A 46 7.88 10.51 -19.09
C LYS A 46 6.49 10.40 -19.69
N LYS A 47 6.40 9.60 -20.76
CA LYS A 47 5.11 9.25 -21.35
C LYS A 47 4.47 8.14 -20.51
N HIS A 48 3.22 8.38 -20.09
CA HIS A 48 2.45 7.40 -19.33
C HIS A 48 1.65 6.52 -20.28
N THR A 49 1.89 5.22 -20.24
CA THR A 49 1.09 4.22 -20.94
C THR A 49 0.04 3.63 -20.00
N GLN A 50 -1.15 3.32 -20.56
CA GLN A 50 -2.29 2.76 -19.82
C GLN A 50 -2.68 3.60 -18.60
N ALA A 51 -3.07 4.87 -18.83
CA ALA A 51 -3.39 5.89 -17.83
C ALA A 51 -4.55 5.58 -16.84
N HIS A 52 -5.04 4.34 -16.81
CA HIS A 52 -6.04 3.86 -15.88
C HIS A 52 -5.37 2.87 -14.92
N GLY A 53 -5.38 3.20 -13.63
CA GLY A 53 -4.95 2.25 -12.60
C GLY A 53 -5.84 1.00 -12.56
N ILE A 54 -5.35 -0.05 -11.89
CA ILE A 54 -6.08 -1.33 -11.75
C ILE A 54 -7.46 -1.10 -11.13
N SER A 55 -8.49 -1.70 -11.73
CA SER A 55 -9.88 -1.51 -11.31
C SER A 55 -10.09 -2.00 -9.87
N GLN A 56 -11.01 -1.33 -9.14
CA GLN A 56 -11.38 -1.75 -7.79
C GLN A 56 -11.92 -3.19 -7.76
N VAL A 57 -12.62 -3.57 -8.82
CA VAL A 57 -13.21 -4.90 -9.01
C VAL A 57 -12.11 -5.97 -9.11
N ASN A 58 -11.03 -5.71 -9.84
CA ASN A 58 -9.93 -6.68 -9.99
C ASN A 58 -9.23 -6.95 -8.65
N CYS A 59 -9.04 -5.93 -7.81
CA CYS A 59 -8.43 -6.09 -6.48
C CYS A 59 -9.30 -6.90 -5.51
N MET A 60 -10.64 -6.79 -5.62
CA MET A 60 -11.56 -7.60 -4.80
C MET A 60 -11.65 -9.03 -5.32
N ARG A 61 -11.66 -9.22 -6.64
CA ARG A 61 -11.63 -10.56 -7.26
C ARG A 61 -10.41 -11.38 -6.84
N MET A 62 -9.24 -10.74 -6.72
CA MET A 62 -8.03 -11.39 -6.22
C MET A 62 -8.22 -11.93 -4.78
N LEU A 63 -8.86 -11.15 -3.90
CA LEU A 63 -9.16 -11.59 -2.54
C LEU A 63 -10.21 -12.69 -2.53
N GLU A 64 -11.24 -12.59 -3.35
CA GLU A 64 -12.27 -13.62 -3.47
C GLU A 64 -11.68 -14.94 -3.95
N LYS A 65 -10.80 -14.89 -4.96
CA LYS A 65 -10.05 -16.06 -5.44
C LYS A 65 -9.23 -16.69 -4.31
N PHE A 66 -8.45 -15.89 -3.57
CA PHE A 66 -7.71 -16.35 -2.40
C PHE A 66 -8.58 -17.04 -1.36
N VAL A 67 -9.74 -16.47 -1.08
CA VAL A 67 -10.68 -16.97 -0.06
C VAL A 67 -11.29 -18.31 -0.48
N ILE A 68 -11.53 -18.49 -1.77
CA ILE A 68 -12.02 -19.75 -2.35
C ILE A 68 -10.93 -20.81 -2.30
N GLU A 69 -9.73 -20.51 -2.81
CA GLU A 69 -8.63 -21.47 -2.92
C GLU A 69 -8.08 -21.94 -1.57
N LYS A 70 -8.01 -21.03 -0.60
CA LYS A 70 -7.59 -21.37 0.77
C LYS A 70 -8.75 -21.86 1.65
N ASP A 71 -9.92 -22.11 1.06
CA ASP A 71 -11.13 -22.64 1.72
C ASP A 71 -11.51 -21.89 3.01
N ILE A 72 -11.38 -20.56 2.99
CA ILE A 72 -11.58 -19.71 4.19
C ILE A 72 -13.05 -19.71 4.62
N TYR A 73 -13.97 -20.03 3.71
CA TYR A 73 -15.40 -20.18 4.02
C TYR A 73 -15.72 -21.39 4.88
N ASN A 74 -14.91 -22.44 4.83
CA ASN A 74 -15.18 -23.70 5.53
C ASN A 74 -14.16 -24.00 6.63
N THR A 75 -13.15 -23.13 6.84
CA THR A 75 -12.31 -23.19 8.04
C THR A 75 -13.22 -23.15 9.27
N LYS A 76 -13.41 -24.34 9.86
CA LYS A 76 -14.28 -24.56 11.01
C LYS A 76 -13.87 -23.56 12.08
N LYS A 77 -14.85 -22.88 12.68
CA LYS A 77 -14.62 -22.23 13.97
C LYS A 77 -14.08 -23.33 14.88
N ARG A 78 -12.78 -23.32 15.19
CA ARG A 78 -12.28 -24.10 16.32
C ARG A 78 -13.15 -23.68 17.49
N ASN A 79 -13.77 -24.64 18.17
CA ASN A 79 -14.72 -24.37 19.24
C ASN A 79 -14.15 -23.27 20.17
N GLY A 80 -14.78 -22.09 20.16
CA GLY A 80 -14.31 -20.91 20.89
C GLY A 80 -13.90 -19.70 20.05
N ASP A 81 -13.65 -19.83 18.74
CA ASP A 81 -13.23 -18.68 17.93
C ASP A 81 -14.43 -17.78 17.56
N LYS A 82 -14.58 -16.70 18.33
CA LYS A 82 -15.64 -15.69 18.18
C LYS A 82 -15.22 -14.55 17.22
N ARG A 83 -14.03 -14.63 16.62
CA ARG A 83 -13.52 -13.53 15.79
C ARG A 83 -14.28 -13.45 14.48
N LEU A 84 -14.59 -12.22 14.08
CA LEU A 84 -15.33 -11.92 12.86
C LEU A 84 -14.35 -11.69 11.73
N LYS A 85 -14.42 -12.54 10.70
CA LYS A 85 -13.60 -12.38 9.49
C LYS A 85 -14.13 -11.24 8.64
N VAL A 86 -13.24 -10.37 8.20
CA VAL A 86 -13.56 -9.24 7.33
C VAL A 86 -12.59 -9.22 6.15
N ILE A 87 -13.13 -9.27 4.94
CA ILE A 87 -12.38 -9.18 3.68
C ILE A 87 -12.60 -7.80 3.07
N THR A 88 -11.52 -7.09 2.77
CA THR A 88 -11.63 -5.72 2.25
C THR A 88 -10.38 -5.27 1.50
N ARG A 89 -10.24 -3.97 1.24
CA ARG A 89 -9.04 -3.35 0.70
C ARG A 89 -8.41 -2.40 1.70
N ARG A 90 -7.09 -2.21 1.61
CA ARG A 90 -6.38 -1.17 2.39
C ARG A 90 -7.04 0.20 2.27
N HIS A 91 -7.53 0.56 1.08
CA HIS A 91 -8.19 1.85 0.88
C HIS A 91 -9.46 2.01 1.73
N VAL A 92 -10.25 0.95 1.93
CA VAL A 92 -11.44 1.00 2.80
C VAL A 92 -11.03 1.19 4.25
N LEU A 93 -10.03 0.42 4.71
CA LEU A 93 -9.48 0.53 6.07
C LEU A 93 -8.90 1.93 6.33
N MET A 94 -8.14 2.48 5.38
CA MET A 94 -7.66 3.86 5.45
C MET A 94 -8.79 4.86 5.64
N ARG A 95 -9.89 4.72 4.90
CA ARG A 95 -11.05 5.63 5.04
C ARG A 95 -11.66 5.54 6.42
N ILE A 96 -11.77 4.35 7.00
CA ILE A 96 -12.26 4.15 8.36
C ILE A 96 -11.31 4.81 9.37
N LEU A 97 -10.00 4.53 9.28
CA LEU A 97 -8.99 5.07 10.21
C LEU A 97 -8.88 6.60 10.15
N THR A 98 -9.13 7.18 8.99
CA THR A 98 -8.98 8.62 8.75
C THR A 98 -10.32 9.37 8.83
N ALA A 99 -11.44 8.67 9.00
CA ALA A 99 -12.79 9.26 9.09
C ALA A 99 -12.92 10.40 10.11
N PRO A 100 -12.27 10.37 11.30
CA PRO A 100 -12.36 11.47 12.25
C PRO A 100 -11.79 12.81 11.73
N PHE A 101 -10.91 12.76 10.72
CA PHE A 101 -10.24 13.94 10.17
C PHE A 101 -10.67 14.26 8.74
N PHE A 102 -11.32 13.33 8.05
CA PHE A 102 -11.68 13.46 6.64
C PHE A 102 -13.06 12.90 6.39
N ILE A 103 -14.00 13.80 6.13
CA ILE A 103 -15.35 13.44 5.70
C ILE A 103 -15.26 13.10 4.20
N ILE A 104 -15.59 11.85 3.85
CA ILE A 104 -15.63 11.37 2.47
C ILE A 104 -17.02 10.81 2.23
N GLU A 105 -17.76 11.43 1.31
CA GLU A 105 -19.17 11.13 1.05
C GLU A 105 -19.41 9.75 0.41
N THR A 106 -18.42 9.20 -0.30
CA THR A 106 -18.59 7.93 -1.01
C THR A 106 -18.95 6.79 -0.05
N PRO A 107 -20.05 6.07 -0.18
CA PRO A 107 -20.40 5.02 0.77
C PRO A 107 -19.39 3.85 0.74
N ILE A 108 -19.23 3.19 1.89
CA ILE A 108 -18.62 1.86 1.97
C ILE A 108 -19.75 0.84 1.86
N ILE A 109 -19.66 -0.05 0.88
CA ILE A 109 -20.62 -1.13 0.70
C ILE A 109 -20.17 -2.29 1.57
N VAL A 110 -21.10 -2.82 2.36
CA VAL A 110 -20.88 -3.92 3.29
C VAL A 110 -21.83 -5.06 2.94
N ILE A 111 -21.29 -6.24 2.68
CA ILE A 111 -22.07 -7.44 2.37
C ILE A 111 -21.62 -8.54 3.32
N ARG A 112 -22.57 -9.30 3.87
CA ARG A 112 -22.26 -10.50 4.65
C ARG A 112 -22.57 -11.73 3.82
N HIS A 113 -21.59 -12.62 3.69
CA HIS A 113 -21.79 -13.94 3.10
C HIS A 113 -21.26 -15.01 4.06
N LYS A 114 -22.13 -15.95 4.45
CA LYS A 114 -21.88 -16.90 5.54
C LYS A 114 -21.45 -16.17 6.83
N HIS A 115 -20.22 -16.42 7.29
CA HIS A 115 -19.65 -15.85 8.50
C HIS A 115 -18.60 -14.76 8.23
N ILE A 116 -18.50 -14.29 6.98
CA ILE A 116 -17.51 -13.31 6.54
C ILE A 116 -18.20 -12.02 6.11
N ILE A 117 -17.63 -10.88 6.49
CA ILE A 117 -18.05 -9.56 6.03
C ILE A 117 -17.11 -9.09 4.91
N TYR A 118 -17.69 -8.62 3.82
CA TYR A 118 -16.99 -8.00 2.71
C TYR A 118 -17.24 -6.50 2.78
N MET A 119 -16.17 -5.71 2.68
CA MET A 119 -16.28 -4.26 2.60
C MET A 119 -15.56 -3.74 1.36
N SER A 120 -16.23 -2.90 0.58
CA SER A 120 -15.65 -2.29 -0.62
C SER A 120 -16.18 -0.88 -0.85
N VAL A 121 -15.60 -0.18 -1.82
CA VAL A 121 -16.06 1.11 -2.31
C VAL A 121 -16.32 0.99 -3.81
N VAL A 122 -17.49 1.46 -4.26
CA VAL A 122 -17.75 1.60 -5.70
C VAL A 122 -17.13 2.91 -6.14
N LYS A 123 -16.01 2.81 -6.84
CA LYS A 123 -15.35 3.96 -7.47
C LYS A 123 -15.28 3.71 -8.97
N LYS A 124 -15.72 4.68 -9.75
CA LYS A 124 -15.49 4.69 -11.20
C LYS A 124 -13.99 4.66 -11.46
N ILE A 125 -13.57 3.93 -12.49
CA ILE A 125 -12.18 3.97 -12.94
C ILE A 125 -11.96 5.39 -13.47
N THR A 126 -11.04 6.12 -12.83
CA THR A 126 -10.64 7.45 -13.25
C THR A 126 -9.20 7.41 -13.73
N PRO A 127 -8.82 8.27 -14.68
CA PRO A 127 -7.42 8.41 -15.06
C PRO A 127 -6.54 8.72 -13.83
N THR A 128 -5.28 8.30 -13.89
CA THR A 128 -4.27 8.69 -12.90
C THR A 128 -4.17 10.22 -12.86
N SER A 129 -4.25 10.80 -11.65
CA SER A 129 -4.11 12.24 -11.47
C SER A 129 -2.69 12.71 -11.83
N ALA A 130 -2.51 14.00 -12.12
CA ALA A 130 -1.19 14.56 -12.40
C ALA A 130 -0.19 14.27 -11.27
N LEU A 131 -0.59 14.45 -10.01
CA LEU A 131 0.22 14.09 -8.86
C LEU A 131 0.53 12.57 -8.82
N GLY A 132 -0.47 11.72 -9.13
CA GLY A 132 -0.26 10.28 -9.21
C GLY A 132 0.77 9.88 -10.27
N LYS A 133 0.78 10.55 -11.42
CA LYS A 133 1.76 10.36 -12.48
C LYS A 133 3.17 10.76 -12.02
N MET A 134 3.31 11.92 -11.38
CA MET A 134 4.57 12.36 -10.78
C MET A 134 5.09 11.35 -9.75
N HIS A 135 4.20 10.81 -8.91
CA HIS A 135 4.56 9.74 -7.98
C HIS A 135 5.04 8.47 -8.69
N HIS A 136 4.42 8.07 -9.80
CA HIS A 136 4.83 6.89 -10.55
C HIS A 136 6.19 7.09 -11.22
N GLU A 137 6.42 8.25 -11.82
CA GLU A 137 7.72 8.59 -12.43
C GLU A 137 8.83 8.67 -11.40
N PHE A 138 8.58 9.29 -10.24
CA PHE A 138 9.57 9.30 -9.15
C PHE A 138 9.83 7.90 -8.58
N ALA A 139 8.79 7.08 -8.44
CA ALA A 139 8.94 5.68 -8.04
C ALA A 139 9.78 4.89 -9.05
N ASP A 140 9.63 5.13 -10.35
CA ASP A 140 10.44 4.47 -11.39
C ASP A 140 11.94 4.78 -11.28
N TYR A 141 12.31 6.00 -10.87
CA TYR A 141 13.71 6.32 -10.55
C TYR A 141 14.23 5.60 -9.29
N CYS A 142 13.34 5.23 -8.38
CA CYS A 142 13.67 4.71 -7.04
C CYS A 142 13.45 3.21 -6.89
N GLU A 143 12.73 2.57 -7.80
CA GLU A 143 12.25 1.20 -7.69
C GLU A 143 12.63 0.47 -8.99
N THR A 144 13.82 -0.13 -9.03
CA THR A 144 14.33 -0.74 -10.27
C THR A 144 14.46 -2.25 -10.16
N THR A 145 14.30 -2.91 -11.30
CA THR A 145 15.03 -4.15 -11.63
C THR A 145 16.19 -3.86 -12.60
N THR A 146 16.07 -2.93 -13.56
CA THR A 146 17.19 -2.47 -14.43
C THR A 146 16.85 -1.15 -15.12
N ASN A 147 17.51 -0.02 -14.76
CA ASN A 147 17.41 1.33 -15.34
C ASN A 147 15.98 1.95 -15.51
N PRO A 148 15.79 3.25 -15.24
CA PRO A 148 14.50 3.90 -15.46
C PRO A 148 14.11 3.84 -16.94
N ALA A 149 12.92 3.31 -17.25
CA ALA A 149 12.44 3.20 -18.63
C ALA A 149 11.99 4.56 -19.19
N ASP A 150 11.96 4.72 -20.52
CA ASP A 150 11.45 5.95 -21.18
C ASP A 150 9.93 6.13 -21.01
N GLU A 151 9.20 5.05 -20.71
CA GLU A 151 7.76 5.04 -20.47
C GLU A 151 7.42 4.48 -19.08
N VAL A 152 6.40 5.05 -18.44
CA VAL A 152 5.89 4.59 -17.14
C VAL A 152 4.53 3.93 -17.33
N GLN A 153 4.41 2.66 -16.92
CA GLN A 153 3.15 1.92 -16.94
C GLN A 153 2.38 2.14 -15.63
N ASP A 154 1.27 2.88 -15.69
CA ASP A 154 0.47 3.23 -14.50
C ASP A 154 -0.21 2.02 -13.82
N ASN A 155 -0.31 0.89 -14.52
CA ASN A 155 -0.99 -0.32 -14.08
C ASN A 155 -0.05 -1.50 -13.78
N GLU A 156 1.27 -1.32 -13.85
CA GLU A 156 2.27 -2.38 -13.58
C GLU A 156 2.42 -2.72 -12.08
N LYS A 157 1.53 -2.22 -11.24
CA LYS A 157 1.67 -2.32 -9.79
C LYS A 157 1.22 -3.68 -9.29
N GLY A 158 2.15 -4.39 -8.63
CA GLY A 158 1.87 -5.59 -7.87
C GLY A 158 0.95 -5.33 -6.67
N PHE A 159 0.32 -6.39 -6.17
CA PHE A 159 -0.53 -6.34 -4.99
C PHE A 159 -0.16 -7.48 -4.04
N PHE A 160 -0.21 -7.16 -2.74
CA PHE A 160 -0.12 -8.15 -1.68
C PHE A 160 -1.47 -8.32 -0.99
N ILE A 161 -1.67 -9.52 -0.47
CA ILE A 161 -2.74 -9.83 0.46
C ILE A 161 -2.11 -9.81 1.85
N TYR A 162 -2.74 -9.03 2.74
CA TYR A 162 -2.33 -8.83 4.11
C TYR A 162 -3.33 -9.47 5.05
N SER A 163 -2.83 -10.11 6.11
CA SER A 163 -3.62 -10.51 7.27
C SER A 163 -3.32 -9.57 8.43
N ALA A 164 -4.34 -9.19 9.20
CA ALA A 164 -4.17 -8.45 10.44
C ALA A 164 -5.26 -8.78 11.46
N LYS A 165 -4.94 -8.59 12.75
CA LYS A 165 -5.90 -8.76 13.85
C LYS A 165 -6.20 -7.41 14.48
N PHE A 166 -7.48 -7.07 14.64
CA PHE A 166 -7.89 -5.84 15.33
C PHE A 166 -9.10 -6.09 16.22
N GLY A 167 -8.95 -5.94 17.54
CA GLY A 167 -10.03 -6.27 18.48
C GLY A 167 -10.50 -7.71 18.27
N ASN A 168 -11.80 -7.90 18.01
CA ASN A 168 -12.42 -9.19 17.69
C ASN A 168 -12.49 -9.48 16.17
N LEU A 169 -11.77 -8.73 15.33
CA LEU A 169 -11.79 -8.87 13.88
C LEU A 169 -10.53 -9.56 13.35
N ASP A 170 -10.72 -10.50 12.44
CA ASP A 170 -9.66 -11.02 11.58
C ASP A 170 -9.80 -10.38 10.22
N LEU A 171 -8.83 -9.55 9.87
CA LEU A 171 -8.82 -8.78 8.63
C LEU A 171 -8.00 -9.54 7.60
N LEU A 172 -8.56 -9.61 6.39
CA LEU A 172 -7.87 -10.01 5.19
C LEU A 172 -8.05 -8.91 4.15
N TYR A 173 -6.99 -8.34 3.63
CA TYR A 173 -7.14 -7.23 2.70
C TYR A 173 -6.04 -7.11 1.67
N SER A 174 -6.40 -6.60 0.50
CA SER A 174 -5.44 -6.34 -0.57
C SER A 174 -4.93 -4.91 -0.52
N ALA A 175 -3.65 -4.76 -0.79
CA ALA A 175 -3.01 -3.47 -0.98
C ALA A 175 -1.97 -3.54 -2.09
N GLU A 176 -1.75 -2.41 -2.75
CA GLU A 176 -0.62 -2.22 -3.65
C GLU A 176 0.68 -2.56 -2.92
N ALA A 177 1.54 -3.34 -3.58
CA ALA A 177 2.84 -3.73 -3.07
C ALA A 177 3.75 -2.51 -2.96
N SER A 178 4.37 -2.34 -1.79
CA SER A 178 5.45 -1.37 -1.60
C SER A 178 6.79 -2.03 -1.92
N ALA A 179 7.76 -1.24 -2.36
CA ALA A 179 9.11 -1.73 -2.58
C ALA A 179 9.78 -2.13 -1.26
N VAL A 180 10.78 -3.00 -1.32
CA VAL A 180 11.60 -3.40 -0.17
C VAL A 180 13.03 -2.93 -0.32
N ILE A 181 13.69 -2.67 0.80
CA ILE A 181 15.14 -2.52 0.84
C ILE A 181 15.73 -3.92 1.05
N SER A 182 16.41 -4.43 0.03
CA SER A 182 17.16 -5.69 0.09
C SER A 182 18.32 -5.64 -0.88
N ASP A 183 19.47 -6.19 -0.48
CA ASP A 183 20.64 -6.36 -1.34
C ASP A 183 20.53 -7.63 -2.20
N GLU A 184 19.67 -8.57 -1.80
CA GLU A 184 19.41 -9.84 -2.48
C GLU A 184 17.98 -9.91 -2.99
N GLU A 185 17.77 -10.60 -4.11
CA GLU A 185 16.42 -10.88 -4.59
C GLU A 185 15.74 -11.89 -3.66
N VAL A 186 14.61 -11.49 -3.08
CA VAL A 186 13.73 -12.40 -2.35
C VAL A 186 13.09 -13.35 -3.36
N GLU A 187 13.36 -14.64 -3.21
CA GLU A 187 12.79 -15.68 -4.09
C GLU A 187 11.26 -15.58 -4.11
N GLN A 188 10.72 -15.37 -5.32
CA GLN A 188 9.29 -15.26 -5.51
C GLN A 188 8.64 -16.63 -5.36
N GLY A 189 7.81 -16.78 -4.32
CA GLY A 189 6.88 -17.91 -4.20
C GLY A 189 7.16 -18.89 -3.07
N THR A 190 8.26 -18.76 -2.32
CA THR A 190 8.65 -19.82 -1.37
C THR A 190 8.92 -19.34 0.05
N ASN A 191 9.26 -18.06 0.29
CA ASN A 191 9.64 -17.61 1.64
C ASN A 191 8.88 -16.38 2.14
N ILE A 192 7.65 -16.60 2.63
CA ILE A 192 6.83 -15.54 3.24
C ILE A 192 7.45 -14.97 4.52
N VAL A 193 8.27 -15.76 5.22
CA VAL A 193 8.96 -15.35 6.44
C VAL A 193 10.02 -14.30 6.09
N GLU A 194 10.81 -14.56 5.06
CA GLU A 194 11.79 -13.60 4.54
C GLU A 194 11.13 -12.33 4.02
N LEU A 195 10.04 -12.45 3.25
CA LEU A 195 9.29 -11.28 2.78
C LEU A 195 8.74 -10.43 3.94
N ASN A 196 8.20 -11.06 4.99
CA ASN A 196 7.72 -10.35 6.18
C ASN A 196 8.85 -9.73 7.01
N SER A 197 10.09 -10.19 6.84
CA SER A 197 11.27 -9.61 7.49
C SER A 197 11.90 -8.45 6.71
N CYS A 198 11.46 -8.21 5.46
CA CYS A 198 11.98 -7.13 4.64
C CYS A 198 11.53 -5.75 5.15
N CYS A 199 12.41 -4.76 5.01
CA CYS A 199 12.07 -3.36 5.28
C CYS A 199 11.31 -2.77 4.10
N PHE A 200 9.99 -2.66 4.20
CA PHE A 200 9.16 -2.01 3.18
C PHE A 200 9.29 -0.48 3.22
N ILE A 201 9.31 0.13 2.05
CA ILE A 201 9.47 1.58 1.89
C ILE A 201 8.38 2.15 0.98
N SER A 202 7.85 3.32 1.36
CA SER A 202 6.96 4.09 0.49
C SER A 202 7.70 5.26 -0.12
N VAL A 203 7.80 5.24 -1.45
CA VAL A 203 8.33 6.35 -2.25
C VAL A 203 7.23 7.39 -2.49
N ASN A 204 7.50 8.66 -2.19
CA ASN A 204 6.56 9.76 -2.39
C ASN A 204 7.27 11.02 -2.88
N ILE A 205 6.52 11.91 -3.53
CA ILE A 205 7.00 13.23 -3.93
C ILE A 205 6.19 14.32 -3.20
N ILE A 206 6.84 15.41 -2.82
CA ILE A 206 6.20 16.60 -2.28
C ILE A 206 6.88 17.87 -2.76
N SER A 207 6.09 18.91 -3.04
CA SER A 207 6.63 20.24 -3.31
C SER A 207 7.34 20.81 -2.08
N GLU A 208 8.56 21.31 -2.25
CA GLU A 208 9.38 21.94 -1.20
C GLU A 208 8.60 23.04 -0.46
N ARG A 209 7.94 23.92 -1.22
CA ARG A 209 7.14 25.02 -0.66
C ARG A 209 5.97 24.54 0.20
N LYS A 210 5.45 23.33 -0.08
CA LYS A 210 4.30 22.77 0.63
C LYS A 210 4.70 21.90 1.81
N PHE A 211 5.97 21.55 1.98
CA PHE A 211 6.40 20.60 3.01
C PHE A 211 6.07 21.08 4.44
N ALA A 212 6.42 22.32 4.78
CA ALA A 212 6.17 22.88 6.11
C ALA A 212 4.67 22.94 6.44
N TYR A 213 3.83 23.23 5.44
CA TYR A 213 2.38 23.19 5.59
C TYR A 213 1.91 21.74 5.74
N TRP A 214 2.31 20.85 4.84
CA TRP A 214 1.95 19.45 4.85
C TRP A 214 2.22 18.78 6.20
N MET A 215 3.41 19.02 6.79
CA MET A 215 3.81 18.54 8.12
C MET A 215 2.86 18.94 9.25
N LYS A 216 2.16 20.06 9.10
CA LYS A 216 1.18 20.58 10.08
C LYS A 216 -0.25 20.13 9.78
N THR A 217 -0.48 19.41 8.68
CA THR A 217 -1.82 18.93 8.31
C THR A 217 -2.03 17.46 8.64
N THR A 218 -3.29 17.05 8.63
CA THR A 218 -3.72 15.65 8.70
C THR A 218 -3.30 14.81 7.49
N SER A 219 -2.71 15.43 6.45
CA SER A 219 -2.17 14.70 5.28
C SER A 219 -1.02 13.76 5.67
N VAL A 220 -0.20 14.14 6.66
CA VAL A 220 0.84 13.27 7.23
C VAL A 220 0.20 12.02 7.84
N PHE A 221 -0.90 12.19 8.57
CA PHE A 221 -1.62 11.08 9.18
C PHE A 221 -2.19 10.12 8.13
N LYS A 222 -2.67 10.62 6.99
CA LYS A 222 -3.06 9.77 5.84
C LYS A 222 -1.91 8.93 5.32
N TRP A 223 -0.72 9.51 5.18
CA TRP A 223 0.48 8.78 4.75
C TRP A 223 0.87 7.73 5.78
N TRP A 224 0.86 8.08 7.05
CA TRP A 224 1.11 7.15 8.15
C TRP A 224 0.10 5.98 8.14
N CYS A 225 -1.21 6.23 8.02
CA CYS A 225 -2.20 5.15 7.93
C CYS A 225 -1.98 4.24 6.71
N LYS A 226 -1.61 4.83 5.57
CA LYS A 226 -1.25 4.06 4.36
C LYS A 226 -0.07 3.15 4.63
N ALA A 227 0.99 3.67 5.24
CA ALA A 227 2.19 2.90 5.55
C ALA A 227 1.93 1.81 6.60
N TYR A 228 1.24 2.16 7.67
CA TYR A 228 0.87 1.25 8.76
C TYR A 228 0.08 0.03 8.25
N LEU A 229 -0.88 0.24 7.36
CA LEU A 229 -1.66 -0.84 6.73
C LEU A 229 -0.92 -1.58 5.61
N SER A 230 0.32 -1.23 5.29
CA SER A 230 1.13 -1.89 4.25
C SER A 230 2.46 -2.40 4.82
N ASN A 231 2.59 -2.47 6.15
CA ASN A 231 3.83 -2.81 6.84
C ASN A 231 5.04 -1.97 6.38
N VAL A 232 4.81 -0.73 5.92
CA VAL A 232 5.88 0.17 5.48
C VAL A 232 6.53 0.80 6.70
N GLU A 233 7.85 0.64 6.78
CA GLU A 233 8.67 1.14 7.88
C GLU A 233 9.28 2.51 7.59
N LYS A 234 9.57 2.78 6.31
CA LYS A 234 10.28 3.99 5.89
C LYS A 234 9.56 4.74 4.78
N PHE A 235 9.75 6.04 4.75
CA PHE A 235 9.36 6.90 3.64
C PHE A 235 10.62 7.41 2.94
N PHE A 236 10.65 7.30 1.62
CA PHE A 236 11.60 8.04 0.78
C PHE A 236 10.84 9.16 0.09
N ILE A 237 11.26 10.41 0.33
CA ILE A 237 10.52 11.59 -0.13
C ILE A 237 11.40 12.40 -1.06
N GLY A 238 10.98 12.52 -2.32
CA GLY A 238 11.54 13.45 -3.28
C GLY A 238 10.95 14.84 -3.08
N PHE A 239 11.81 15.83 -2.92
CA PHE A 239 11.43 17.23 -2.77
C PHE A 239 11.48 17.93 -4.12
N GLU A 240 10.29 18.22 -4.67
CA GLU A 240 10.13 18.88 -5.96
C GLU A 240 10.16 20.40 -5.78
N ASN A 241 11.03 21.07 -6.51
CA ASN A 241 11.03 22.53 -6.60
C ASN A 241 9.97 23.04 -7.60
N ASP A 242 9.85 24.36 -7.76
CA ASP A 242 8.82 24.97 -8.61
C ASP A 242 8.98 24.70 -10.12
N HIS A 243 10.10 24.12 -10.53
CA HIS A 243 10.40 23.75 -11.90
C HIS A 243 10.12 22.27 -12.19
N GLY A 244 9.56 21.52 -11.23
CA GLY A 244 9.31 20.09 -11.39
C GLY A 244 10.58 19.24 -11.27
N VAL A 245 11.57 19.76 -10.53
CA VAL A 245 12.90 19.16 -10.42
C VAL A 245 13.19 18.75 -8.98
N ILE A 246 13.78 17.57 -8.81
CA ILE A 246 14.31 17.07 -7.54
C ILE A 246 15.84 17.14 -7.63
N ASN A 247 16.48 17.84 -6.69
CA ASN A 247 17.92 18.08 -6.71
C ASN A 247 18.73 17.10 -5.84
N GLN A 248 18.09 16.45 -4.86
CA GLN A 248 18.68 15.48 -3.93
C GLN A 248 17.61 14.57 -3.34
#